data_AF-A0A9P5CSU3-F1
#
_entry.id   AF-A0A9P5CSU3-F1
#
_cell.length_a   1.000
_cell.length_b   1.000
_cell.length_c   1.000
_cell.angle_alpha   90.00
_cell.angle_beta   90.00
_cell.angle_gamma   90.00
#
_symmetry.space_group_name_H-M   'P 1'
#
loop_
_entity.id
_entity.type
_entity.pdbx_description
1 polymer ?
#
loop_
_entity_poly.entity_id
_entity_poly.type
_entity_poly.pdbx_seq_one_letter_code
_entity_poly.pdbx_strand_id
1 'polypeptide(L)'
;SAASVIEAIMPSSVSCSGRGDECTTAAVAGPLLADAMTTYSITSGVEQAGILALIAYESDELQYKKNTNQDANLGRGTANEQGAEYNIDYANTFSELASQNPTASTVLDLVTADEYNFGTGAWYYSSQDACATARSMSKDDADAWFDEYMANCDG
;
A
#
# COMPACT_ATOMS: atom_id res chain seq x y z
N SER A 1 -19.29 -5.43 1.89
CA SER A 1 -18.16 -5.62 2.84
C SER A 1 -16.95 -4.87 2.29
N ALA A 2 -15.84 -4.77 3.02
CA ALA A 2 -14.61 -4.22 2.45
C ALA A 2 -14.14 -5.04 1.24
N ALA A 3 -14.20 -6.37 1.32
CA ALA A 3 -13.90 -7.28 0.21
C ALA A 3 -14.68 -6.95 -1.07
N SER A 4 -16.00 -6.77 -1.00
CA SER A 4 -16.82 -6.47 -2.20
C SER A 4 -16.48 -5.12 -2.84
N VAL A 5 -15.97 -4.16 -2.07
CA VAL A 5 -15.47 -2.88 -2.62
C VAL A 5 -14.16 -3.12 -3.37
N ILE A 6 -13.24 -3.90 -2.78
CA ILE A 6 -11.99 -4.26 -3.45
C ILE A 6 -12.25 -5.08 -4.72
N GLU A 7 -13.17 -6.04 -4.73
CA GLU A 7 -13.53 -6.79 -5.95
C GLU A 7 -14.09 -5.89 -7.06
N ALA A 8 -14.73 -4.78 -6.72
CA ALA A 8 -15.23 -3.83 -7.71
C ALA A 8 -14.11 -2.96 -8.32
N ILE A 9 -13.05 -2.67 -7.55
CA ILE A 9 -11.93 -1.82 -7.96
C ILE A 9 -10.79 -2.65 -8.58
N MET A 10 -10.58 -3.86 -8.06
CA MET A 10 -9.51 -4.81 -8.41
C MET A 10 -10.13 -6.18 -8.76
N PRO A 11 -10.85 -6.33 -9.88
CA PRO A 11 -11.62 -7.55 -10.17
C PRO A 11 -10.79 -8.84 -10.20
N SER A 12 -9.50 -8.77 -10.53
CA SER A 12 -8.62 -9.94 -10.55
C SER A 12 -8.34 -10.50 -9.15
N SER A 13 -8.53 -9.70 -8.10
CA SER A 13 -8.32 -10.09 -6.70
C SER A 13 -9.35 -11.11 -6.16
N VAL A 14 -10.36 -11.50 -6.95
CA VAL A 14 -11.26 -12.60 -6.59
C VAL A 14 -10.55 -13.95 -6.46
N SER A 15 -9.37 -14.11 -7.09
CA SER A 15 -8.63 -15.36 -7.12
C SER A 15 -7.12 -15.15 -7.29
N CYS A 16 -6.34 -16.00 -6.63
CA CYS A 16 -4.88 -16.10 -6.81
C CYS A 16 -4.46 -17.29 -7.68
N SER A 17 -5.38 -17.79 -8.51
CA SER A 17 -5.12 -18.96 -9.36
C SER A 17 -3.91 -18.73 -10.27
N GLY A 18 -2.87 -19.55 -10.09
CA GLY A 18 -1.64 -19.48 -10.88
C GLY A 18 -0.59 -18.48 -10.38
N ARG A 19 -0.81 -17.81 -9.25
CA ARG A 19 0.14 -16.83 -8.66
C ARG A 19 0.91 -17.36 -7.45
N GLY A 20 0.40 -18.38 -6.75
CA GLY A 20 1.03 -18.89 -5.54
C GLY A 20 1.03 -17.85 -4.42
N ASP A 21 2.14 -17.75 -3.68
CA ASP A 21 2.27 -16.88 -2.50
C ASP A 21 2.49 -15.41 -2.85
N GLU A 22 2.66 -15.08 -4.13
CA GLU A 22 2.84 -13.70 -4.60
C GLU A 22 1.52 -12.91 -4.59
N CYS A 23 0.35 -13.55 -4.46
CA CYS A 23 -0.95 -12.90 -4.58
C CYS A 23 -1.73 -12.91 -3.26
N THR A 24 -2.64 -11.93 -3.10
CA THR A 24 -3.69 -11.97 -2.07
C THR A 24 -5.07 -11.72 -2.67
N THR A 25 -6.10 -12.31 -2.05
CA THR A 25 -7.49 -12.10 -2.47
C THR A 25 -8.14 -10.88 -1.81
N ALA A 26 -9.17 -10.34 -2.44
CA ALA A 26 -10.00 -9.26 -1.90
C ALA A 26 -10.58 -9.59 -0.52
N ALA A 27 -10.89 -10.87 -0.27
CA ALA A 27 -11.42 -11.35 1.00
C ALA A 27 -10.42 -11.17 2.16
N VAL A 28 -9.12 -11.24 1.87
CA VAL A 28 -8.04 -11.02 2.85
C VAL A 28 -7.63 -9.55 2.88
N ALA A 29 -7.31 -8.95 1.72
CA ALA A 29 -6.84 -7.57 1.66
C ALA A 29 -7.89 -6.55 2.10
N GLY A 30 -9.16 -6.74 1.75
CA GLY A 30 -10.23 -5.78 2.01
C GLY A 30 -10.32 -5.31 3.47
N PRO A 31 -10.52 -6.22 4.46
CA PRO A 31 -10.53 -5.82 5.86
C PRO A 31 -9.21 -5.18 6.32
N LEU A 32 -8.05 -5.67 5.88
CA LEU A 32 -6.75 -5.12 6.27
C LEU A 32 -6.53 -3.69 5.73
N LEU A 33 -6.94 -3.42 4.48
CA LEU A 33 -6.94 -2.10 3.89
C LEU A 33 -7.88 -1.15 4.64
N ALA A 34 -9.09 -1.61 5.00
CA ALA A 34 -10.03 -0.80 5.77
C ALA A 34 -9.52 -0.48 7.18
N ASP A 35 -8.89 -1.46 7.84
CA ASP A 35 -8.27 -1.30 9.16
C ASP A 35 -7.08 -0.33 9.09
N ALA A 36 -6.27 -0.38 8.03
CA ALA A 36 -5.18 0.57 7.79
C ALA A 36 -5.70 2.00 7.60
N MET A 37 -6.72 2.21 6.76
CA MET A 37 -7.33 3.54 6.60
C MET A 37 -7.85 4.10 7.93
N THR A 38 -8.45 3.25 8.76
CA THR A 38 -8.91 3.62 10.10
C THR A 38 -7.74 3.98 11.01
N THR A 39 -6.71 3.14 11.04
CA THR A 39 -5.50 3.32 11.87
C THR A 39 -4.81 4.65 11.57
N TYR A 40 -4.72 5.01 10.28
CA TYR A 40 -4.07 6.25 9.83
C TYR A 40 -5.04 7.43 9.65
N SER A 41 -6.27 7.31 10.16
CA SER A 41 -7.29 8.38 10.15
C SER A 41 -7.66 8.91 8.75
N ILE A 42 -7.60 8.05 7.73
CA ILE A 42 -7.94 8.36 6.35
C ILE A 42 -9.44 8.16 6.16
N THR A 43 -10.18 9.26 6.16
CA THR A 43 -11.65 9.24 6.26
C THR A 43 -12.36 9.78 5.03
N SER A 44 -11.67 10.53 4.15
CA SER A 44 -12.26 11.00 2.90
C SER A 44 -12.37 9.88 1.88
N GLY A 45 -13.52 9.79 1.22
CA GLY A 45 -13.70 8.85 0.10
C GLY A 45 -12.73 9.10 -1.05
N VAL A 46 -12.32 10.37 -1.27
CA VAL A 46 -11.33 10.72 -2.30
C VAL A 46 -9.95 10.18 -1.96
N GLU A 47 -9.52 10.33 -0.69
CA GLU A 47 -8.22 9.84 -0.24
C GLU A 47 -8.15 8.31 -0.28
N GLN A 48 -9.20 7.66 0.23
CA GLN A 48 -9.33 6.19 0.20
C GLN A 48 -9.31 5.68 -1.25
N ALA A 49 -10.06 6.30 -2.16
CA ALA A 49 -10.10 5.91 -3.55
C ALA A 49 -8.74 6.09 -4.23
N GLY A 50 -8.01 7.18 -3.97
CA GLY A 50 -6.69 7.41 -4.52
C GLY A 50 -5.67 6.37 -4.11
N ILE A 51 -5.59 6.06 -2.82
CA ILE A 51 -4.65 5.06 -2.31
C ILE A 51 -5.01 3.66 -2.84
N LEU A 52 -6.30 3.31 -2.90
CA LEU A 52 -6.74 2.05 -3.49
C LEU A 52 -6.45 1.98 -5.00
N ALA A 53 -6.55 3.10 -5.72
CA ALA A 53 -6.18 3.15 -7.13
C ALA A 53 -4.68 2.93 -7.35
N LEU A 54 -3.82 3.55 -6.52
CA LEU A 54 -2.38 3.30 -6.56
C LEU A 54 -2.07 1.82 -6.28
N ILE A 55 -2.64 1.26 -5.22
CA ILE A 55 -2.46 -0.16 -4.88
C ILE A 55 -2.92 -1.06 -6.02
N ALA A 56 -4.09 -0.78 -6.62
CA ALA A 56 -4.60 -1.55 -7.74
C ALA A 56 -3.62 -1.56 -8.92
N TYR A 57 -3.03 -0.41 -9.23
CA TYR A 57 -2.07 -0.26 -10.31
C TYR A 57 -0.75 -0.99 -10.03
N GLU A 58 -0.13 -0.69 -8.88
CA GLU A 58 1.21 -1.19 -8.54
C GLU A 58 1.24 -2.71 -8.26
N SER A 59 0.17 -3.26 -7.68
CA SER A 59 0.09 -4.69 -7.36
C SER A 59 -0.51 -5.56 -8.47
N ASP A 60 -0.82 -4.98 -9.65
CA ASP A 60 -1.59 -5.65 -10.71
C ASP A 60 -2.90 -6.25 -10.15
N GLU A 61 -3.70 -5.42 -9.47
CA GLU A 61 -4.95 -5.83 -8.80
C GLU A 61 -4.77 -6.97 -7.77
N LEU A 62 -3.79 -6.81 -6.87
CA LEU A 62 -3.39 -7.75 -5.81
C LEU A 62 -2.81 -9.07 -6.30
N GLN A 63 -2.40 -9.14 -7.57
CA GLN A 63 -1.72 -10.31 -8.11
C GLN A 63 -0.25 -10.41 -7.69
N TYR A 64 0.32 -9.33 -7.16
CA TYR A 64 1.66 -9.27 -6.58
C TYR A 64 1.68 -8.57 -5.22
N LYS A 65 2.42 -9.13 -4.27
CA LYS A 65 2.66 -8.57 -2.93
C LYS A 65 3.94 -7.75 -2.85
N LYS A 66 4.80 -7.82 -3.85
CA LYS A 66 6.11 -7.15 -3.91
C LYS A 66 6.62 -7.08 -5.34
N ASN A 67 7.63 -6.25 -5.53
CA ASN A 67 8.33 -6.13 -6.80
C ASN A 67 9.05 -7.45 -7.13
N THR A 68 8.81 -8.00 -8.31
CA THR A 68 9.46 -9.25 -8.74
C THR A 68 10.88 -9.04 -9.28
N ASN A 69 11.29 -7.80 -9.56
CA ASN A 69 12.61 -7.46 -10.09
C ASN A 69 13.54 -6.90 -8.99
N GLN A 70 13.83 -7.73 -7.99
CA GLN A 70 14.66 -7.34 -6.83
C GLN A 70 16.14 -7.09 -7.17
N ASP A 71 16.64 -7.62 -8.29
CA ASP A 71 18.01 -7.35 -8.75
C ASP A 71 18.21 -5.87 -9.09
N ALA A 72 17.17 -5.21 -9.61
CA ALA A 72 17.20 -3.78 -9.94
C ALA A 72 16.59 -2.90 -8.82
N ASN A 73 15.70 -3.45 -8.00
CA ASN A 73 14.87 -2.70 -7.06
C ASN A 73 14.92 -3.28 -5.65
N LEU A 74 16.12 -3.59 -5.15
CA LEU A 74 16.31 -4.24 -3.86
C LEU A 74 15.56 -3.53 -2.73
N GLY A 75 14.61 -4.22 -2.10
CA GLY A 75 13.83 -3.72 -0.98
C GLY A 75 12.59 -2.87 -1.36
N ARG A 76 12.40 -2.55 -2.64
CA ARG A 76 11.18 -1.93 -3.16
C ARG A 76 10.08 -2.98 -3.36
N GLY A 77 8.84 -2.64 -3.06
CA GLY A 77 7.71 -3.55 -3.22
C GLY A 77 6.58 -3.20 -2.27
N THR A 78 5.93 -4.22 -1.69
CA THR A 78 4.60 -4.12 -1.02
C THR A 78 3.49 -3.74 -2.01
N ALA A 79 2.24 -3.73 -1.58
CA ALA A 79 1.09 -3.57 -2.46
C ALA A 79 1.01 -2.19 -3.14
N ASN A 80 1.77 -1.19 -2.65
CA ASN A 80 1.90 0.13 -3.26
C ASN A 80 3.30 0.41 -3.84
N GLU A 81 4.16 -0.60 -4.00
CA GLU A 81 5.48 -0.50 -4.65
C GLU A 81 6.44 0.59 -4.11
N GLN A 82 6.29 0.96 -2.84
CA GLN A 82 7.12 1.99 -2.22
C GLN A 82 8.60 1.63 -2.12
N GLY A 83 9.45 2.66 -2.11
CA GLY A 83 10.90 2.55 -2.00
C GLY A 83 11.41 1.78 -0.77
N ALA A 84 12.65 1.29 -0.84
CA ALA A 84 13.26 0.45 0.18
C ALA A 84 13.44 1.19 1.51
N GLU A 85 13.85 2.47 1.47
CA GLU A 85 13.95 3.34 2.63
C GLU A 85 12.61 3.46 3.37
N TYR A 86 11.51 3.60 2.65
CA TYR A 86 10.18 3.71 3.23
C TYR A 86 9.67 2.40 3.79
N ASN A 87 10.00 1.27 3.14
CA ASN A 87 9.73 -0.04 3.72
C ASN A 87 10.48 -0.25 5.03
N ILE A 88 11.73 0.22 5.13
CA ILE A 88 12.54 0.12 6.37
C ILE A 88 11.94 1.00 7.46
N ASP A 89 11.59 2.25 7.13
CA ASP A 89 10.95 3.18 8.07
C ASP A 89 9.61 2.64 8.58
N TYR A 90 8.80 2.08 7.67
CA TYR A 90 7.54 1.44 8.03
C TYR A 90 7.75 0.25 8.97
N ALA A 91 8.68 -0.66 8.63
CA ALA A 91 9.02 -1.80 9.49
C ALA A 91 9.46 -1.34 10.89
N ASN A 92 10.21 -0.24 10.98
CA ASN A 92 10.69 0.30 12.25
C ASN A 92 9.58 0.92 13.12
N THR A 93 8.36 1.12 12.61
CA THR A 93 7.21 1.50 13.43
C THR A 93 6.67 0.35 14.29
N PHE A 94 7.02 -0.89 13.97
CA PHE A 94 6.63 -2.10 14.69
C PHE A 94 7.81 -2.61 15.50
N SER A 95 7.67 -2.68 16.83
CA SER A 95 8.78 -3.02 17.74
C SER A 95 9.43 -4.38 17.45
N GLU A 96 8.61 -5.35 17.07
CA GLU A 96 8.95 -6.72 16.73
C GLU A 96 9.72 -6.82 15.42
N LEU A 97 9.42 -5.98 14.43
CA LEU A 97 10.15 -5.92 13.17
C LEU A 97 11.43 -5.09 13.32
N ALA A 98 11.37 -3.96 14.03
CA ALA A 98 12.52 -3.11 14.33
C ALA A 98 13.66 -3.90 15.01
N SER A 99 13.31 -4.83 15.92
CA SER A 99 14.28 -5.69 16.62
C SER A 99 15.12 -6.58 15.68
N GLN A 100 14.65 -6.80 14.44
CA GLN A 100 15.32 -7.60 13.42
C GLN A 100 16.33 -6.78 12.59
N ASN A 101 16.44 -5.47 12.84
CA ASN A 101 17.30 -4.54 12.12
C ASN A 101 17.10 -4.62 10.58
N PRO A 102 15.90 -4.25 10.09
CA PRO A 102 15.57 -4.35 8.66
C PRO A 102 16.57 -3.58 7.80
N THR A 103 16.91 -4.19 6.66
CA THR A 103 17.78 -3.60 5.63
C THR A 103 17.10 -3.74 4.28
N ALA A 104 17.61 -3.07 3.24
CA ALA A 104 17.04 -3.21 1.90
C ALA A 104 16.97 -4.68 1.43
N SER A 105 17.91 -5.53 1.84
CA SER A 105 17.92 -6.95 1.46
C SER A 105 17.01 -7.85 2.31
N THR A 106 16.48 -7.37 3.44
CA THR A 106 15.68 -8.19 4.36
C THR A 106 14.28 -7.65 4.59
N VAL A 107 14.02 -6.38 4.28
CA VAL A 107 12.80 -5.70 4.68
C VAL A 107 11.54 -6.31 4.06
N LEU A 108 11.60 -6.72 2.79
CA LEU A 108 10.43 -7.31 2.12
C LEU A 108 10.03 -8.65 2.73
N ASP A 109 10.94 -9.42 3.30
CA ASP A 109 10.59 -10.66 4.00
C ASP A 109 9.76 -10.38 5.28
N LEU A 110 9.84 -9.14 5.80
CA LEU A 110 9.11 -8.70 6.98
C LEU A 110 7.78 -8.05 6.61
N VAL A 111 7.80 -7.07 5.70
CA VAL A 111 6.64 -6.20 5.45
C VAL A 111 5.68 -6.74 4.38
N THR A 112 6.00 -7.85 3.71
CA THR A 112 5.10 -8.45 2.72
C THR A 112 4.08 -9.43 3.30
N ALA A 113 4.22 -9.80 4.58
CA ALA A 113 3.17 -10.50 5.31
C ALA A 113 1.90 -9.66 5.36
N ASP A 114 0.73 -10.31 5.26
CA ASP A 114 -0.55 -9.63 5.02
C ASP A 114 -0.85 -8.57 6.08
N GLU A 115 -0.54 -8.84 7.36
CA GLU A 115 -0.78 -7.92 8.47
C GLU A 115 -0.01 -6.59 8.38
N TYR A 116 1.08 -6.53 7.61
CA TYR A 116 1.88 -5.32 7.40
C TYR A 116 1.68 -4.73 6.01
N ASN A 117 1.62 -5.57 4.98
CA ASN A 117 1.66 -5.19 3.57
C ASN A 117 0.55 -4.20 3.20
N PHE A 118 -0.68 -4.46 3.63
CA PHE A 118 -1.83 -3.61 3.29
C PHE A 118 -1.92 -2.32 4.09
N GLY A 119 -1.02 -2.11 5.07
CA GLY A 119 -0.91 -0.86 5.80
C GLY A 119 0.03 0.16 5.17
N THR A 120 0.93 -0.25 4.26
CA THR A 120 2.03 0.58 3.75
C THR A 120 1.55 1.84 3.03
N GLY A 121 0.58 1.73 2.12
CA GLY A 121 0.06 2.87 1.37
C GLY A 121 -0.62 3.91 2.27
N ALA A 122 -1.41 3.46 3.26
CA ALA A 122 -2.05 4.35 4.23
C ALA A 122 -1.03 5.00 5.16
N TRP A 123 -0.05 4.22 5.64
CA TRP A 123 1.06 4.74 6.43
C TRP A 123 1.81 5.82 5.66
N TYR A 124 2.29 5.52 4.45
CA TYR A 124 3.05 6.44 3.62
C TYR A 124 2.29 7.74 3.39
N TYR A 125 1.04 7.62 2.95
CA TYR A 125 0.16 8.77 2.75
C TYR A 125 0.00 9.63 4.00
N SER A 126 -0.01 9.03 5.20
CA SER A 126 -0.20 9.75 6.46
C SER A 126 1.08 10.33 7.06
N SER A 127 2.23 9.71 6.81
CA SER A 127 3.48 10.00 7.51
C SER A 127 4.47 10.82 6.70
N GLN A 128 4.44 10.73 5.37
CA GLN A 128 5.45 11.39 4.56
C GLN A 128 5.14 12.87 4.34
N ASP A 129 6.17 13.71 4.40
CA ASP A 129 6.06 15.15 4.18
C ASP A 129 5.68 15.48 2.74
N ALA A 130 6.11 14.66 1.78
CA ALA A 130 5.79 14.81 0.36
C ALA A 130 4.27 14.80 0.10
N CYS A 131 3.52 14.08 0.95
CA CYS A 131 2.07 13.97 0.91
C CYS A 131 1.31 15.12 1.62
N ALA A 132 2.01 16.07 2.26
CA ALA A 132 1.37 17.10 3.08
C ALA A 132 0.43 18.00 2.28
N THR A 133 0.79 18.36 1.04
CA THR A 133 -0.05 19.16 0.15
C THR A 133 -1.36 18.44 -0.14
N ALA A 134 -1.30 17.20 -0.65
CA ALA A 134 -2.47 16.38 -0.94
C ALA A 134 -3.38 16.22 0.29
N ARG A 135 -2.83 15.98 1.48
CA ARG A 135 -3.61 15.91 2.73
C ARG A 135 -4.37 17.21 3.03
N SER A 136 -3.74 18.36 2.80
CA SER A 136 -4.32 19.69 3.08
C SER A 136 -5.35 20.17 2.05
N MET A 137 -5.33 19.60 0.84
CA MET A 137 -6.21 20.03 -0.25
C MET A 137 -7.68 19.74 0.03
N SER A 138 -8.56 20.56 -0.55
CA SER A 138 -9.99 20.27 -0.61
C SER A 138 -10.23 18.93 -1.30
N LYS A 139 -11.26 18.21 -0.84
CA LYS A 139 -11.68 16.94 -1.42
C LYS A 139 -12.93 17.08 -2.30
N ASP A 140 -13.37 18.32 -2.55
CA ASP A 140 -14.47 18.62 -3.49
C ASP A 140 -14.03 18.52 -4.96
N ASP A 141 -12.72 18.65 -5.22
CA ASP A 141 -12.09 18.48 -6.53
C ASP A 141 -11.20 17.24 -6.49
N ALA A 142 -11.79 16.09 -6.81
CA ALA A 142 -11.11 14.80 -6.73
C ALA A 142 -9.97 14.68 -7.75
N ASP A 143 -10.12 15.27 -8.93
CA ASP A 143 -9.11 15.20 -9.99
C ASP A 143 -7.88 16.03 -9.58
N ALA A 144 -8.07 17.26 -9.12
CA ALA A 144 -6.96 18.07 -8.63
C ALA A 144 -6.24 17.43 -7.44
N TRP A 145 -7.00 16.80 -6.52
CA TRP A 145 -6.42 16.07 -5.41
C TRP A 145 -5.59 14.86 -5.89
N PHE A 146 -6.12 14.10 -6.84
CA PHE A 146 -5.45 12.90 -7.35
C PHE A 146 -4.20 13.25 -8.16
N ASP A 147 -4.24 14.33 -8.94
CA ASP A 147 -3.06 14.85 -9.65
C ASP A 147 -1.92 15.20 -8.67
N GLU A 148 -2.23 15.90 -7.58
CA GLU A 148 -1.23 16.21 -6.54
C GLU A 148 -0.72 14.94 -5.84
N TYR A 149 -1.62 14.01 -5.52
CA TYR A 149 -1.26 12.74 -4.89
C TYR A 149 -0.29 11.93 -5.76
N MET A 150 -0.58 11.78 -7.06
CA MET A 150 0.27 11.03 -7.98
C MET A 150 1.57 11.75 -8.35
N ALA A 151 1.61 13.09 -8.29
CA ALA A 151 2.80 13.85 -8.65
C ALA A 151 3.86 13.92 -7.53
N ASN A 152 3.41 13.90 -6.27
CA ASN A 152 4.27 14.21 -5.12
C ASN A 152 4.18 13.20 -3.97
N CYS A 153 3.31 12.19 -4.03
CA CYS A 153 3.04 11.28 -2.92
C CYS A 153 2.98 9.79 -3.36
N ASP A 154 3.49 9.47 -4.55
CA ASP A 154 3.77 8.10 -4.95
C ASP A 154 5.09 7.64 -4.29
N GLY A 155 5.02 6.56 -3.51
CA GLY A 155 6.12 6.14 -2.62
C GLY A 155 7.31 5.46 -3.28
#